data_AF-A0A8D1YDB8-F1
#
_entry.id   AF-A0A8D1YDB8-F1
#
_cell.length_a   1.000
_cell.length_b   1.000
_cell.length_c   1.000
_cell.angle_alpha   90.00
_cell.angle_beta   90.00
_cell.angle_gamma   90.00
#
_symmetry.space_group_name_H-M   'P 1'
#
loop_
_entity.id
_entity.type
_entity.pdbx_description
1 polymer ?
#
loop_
_entity_poly.entity_id
_entity_poly.type
_entity_poly.pdbx_seq_one_letter_code
_entity_poly.pdbx_strand_id
1 'polypeptide(L)'
;MYVEGTLDLLELIIMHPFLKPDDQQKEVVNMAQKAIIRYFPVFEKVLRGHGQRFLVGNQLSLADIILLQTILALEEKIPNILSAFPHLQEFTVKISNIPTIKKFLEPGSKKKPPPDDIYVRTVYNIFMP
;
A
#
# COMPACT_ATOMS: atom_id res chain seq x y z
N MET A 1 11.19 6.06 -10.38
CA MET A 1 11.72 4.72 -10.01
C MET A 1 11.03 4.11 -8.78
N TYR A 2 11.27 4.55 -7.53
CA TYR A 2 10.59 3.95 -6.36
C TYR A 2 9.10 4.27 -6.29
N VAL A 3 8.74 5.55 -6.40
CA VAL A 3 7.34 6.01 -6.33
C VAL A 3 6.51 5.38 -7.45
N GLU A 4 6.95 5.49 -8.70
CA GLU A 4 6.24 4.92 -9.86
C GLU A 4 6.02 3.41 -9.71
N GLY A 5 7.06 2.65 -9.32
CA GLY A 5 6.91 1.21 -9.12
C GLY A 5 5.91 0.86 -8.02
N THR A 6 5.84 1.65 -6.94
CA THR A 6 4.82 1.46 -5.91
C THR A 6 3.43 1.87 -6.40
N LEU A 7 3.31 2.94 -7.20
CA LEU A 7 2.04 3.39 -7.78
C LEU A 7 1.44 2.33 -8.70
N ASP A 8 2.25 1.61 -9.50
CA ASP A 8 1.77 0.49 -10.33
C ASP A 8 1.07 -0.59 -9.48
N LEU A 9 1.60 -0.88 -8.28
CA LEU A 9 0.98 -1.85 -7.36
C LEU A 9 -0.26 -1.26 -6.68
N LEU A 10 -0.20 0.01 -6.29
CA LEU A 10 -1.32 0.72 -5.66
C LEU A 10 -2.51 0.83 -6.61
N GLU A 11 -2.28 1.03 -7.91
CA GLU A 11 -3.33 1.11 -8.92
C GLU A 11 -4.17 -0.17 -8.98
N LEU A 12 -3.53 -1.34 -8.87
CA LEU A 12 -4.25 -2.63 -8.82
C LEU A 12 -5.20 -2.69 -7.61
N ILE A 13 -4.78 -2.15 -6.46
CA ILE A 13 -5.59 -2.09 -5.24
C ILE A 13 -6.76 -1.11 -5.40
N ILE A 14 -6.51 0.05 -6.03
CA ILE A 14 -7.53 1.08 -6.29
C ILE A 14 -8.60 0.56 -7.26
N MET A 15 -8.19 -0.17 -8.29
CA MET A 15 -9.10 -0.70 -9.31
C MET A 15 -9.82 -1.98 -8.86
N HIS A 16 -9.29 -2.70 -7.88
CA HIS A 16 -9.83 -3.96 -7.37
C HIS A 16 -11.36 -3.93 -7.10
N PRO A 17 -11.94 -2.94 -6.41
CA PRO A 17 -13.38 -2.93 -6.09
C PRO A 17 -14.28 -2.78 -7.32
N PHE A 18 -13.73 -2.31 -8.45
CA PHE A 18 -14.47 -2.10 -9.69
C PHE A 18 -14.48 -3.34 -10.60
N LEU A 19 -13.71 -4.37 -10.26
CA LEU A 19 -13.71 -5.63 -10.99
C LEU A 19 -14.99 -6.42 -10.75
N LYS A 20 -15.32 -7.30 -11.70
CA LYS A 20 -16.37 -8.31 -11.52
C LYS A 20 -16.01 -9.23 -10.35
N PRO A 21 -17.00 -9.74 -9.59
CA PRO A 21 -16.74 -10.59 -8.41
C PRO A 21 -15.76 -11.75 -8.68
N ASP A 22 -15.90 -12.46 -9.80
CA ASP A 22 -15.03 -13.59 -10.16
C ASP A 22 -13.57 -13.19 -10.42
N ASP A 23 -13.34 -11.93 -10.83
CA ASP A 23 -12.00 -11.42 -11.14
C ASP A 23 -11.34 -10.77 -9.92
N GLN A 24 -12.14 -10.32 -8.94
CA GLN A 24 -11.61 -9.75 -7.68
C GLN A 24 -10.72 -10.74 -6.93
N GLN A 25 -11.10 -12.02 -6.85
CA GLN A 25 -10.29 -13.01 -6.14
C GLN A 25 -8.97 -13.30 -6.87
N LYS A 26 -9.00 -13.38 -8.20
CA LYS A 26 -7.79 -13.57 -9.02
C LYS A 26 -6.85 -12.39 -8.87
N GLU A 27 -7.39 -11.18 -8.82
CA GLU A 27 -6.60 -9.97 -8.70
C GLU A 27 -5.91 -9.87 -7.32
N VAL A 28 -6.54 -10.35 -6.23
CA VAL A 28 -5.88 -10.48 -4.92
C VAL A 28 -4.63 -11.36 -5.01
N VAL A 29 -4.71 -12.49 -5.71
CA VAL A 29 -3.56 -13.38 -5.92
C VAL A 29 -2.49 -12.71 -6.78
N ASN A 30 -2.88 -12.02 -7.85
CA ASN A 30 -1.96 -11.28 -8.72
C ASN A 30 -1.21 -10.17 -7.96
N MET A 31 -1.95 -9.36 -7.18
CA MET A 31 -1.38 -8.31 -6.33
C MET A 31 -0.39 -8.91 -5.32
N ALA A 32 -0.72 -10.03 -4.69
CA ALA A 32 0.16 -10.72 -3.75
C ALA A 32 1.48 -11.13 -4.43
N GLN A 33 1.38 -11.81 -5.59
CA GLN A 33 2.54 -12.26 -6.34
C GLN A 33 3.42 -11.10 -6.78
N LYS A 34 2.83 -10.02 -7.31
CA LYS A 34 3.56 -8.81 -7.69
C LYS A 34 4.24 -8.18 -6.48
N ALA A 35 3.54 -8.03 -5.35
CA ALA A 35 4.11 -7.49 -4.12
C ALA A 35 5.34 -8.29 -3.67
N ILE A 36 5.19 -9.61 -3.49
CA ILE A 36 6.24 -10.47 -2.90
C ILE A 36 7.39 -10.79 -3.86
N ILE A 37 7.15 -10.89 -5.17
CA ILE A 37 8.18 -11.28 -6.15
C ILE A 37 8.88 -10.05 -6.74
N ARG A 38 8.13 -9.00 -7.06
CA ARG A 38 8.63 -7.87 -7.84
C ARG A 38 9.01 -6.67 -6.99
N TYR A 39 8.13 -6.25 -6.08
CA TYR A 39 8.25 -4.94 -5.44
C TYR A 39 8.93 -5.01 -4.07
N PHE A 40 8.40 -5.79 -3.13
CA PHE A 40 8.91 -5.86 -1.75
C PHE A 40 10.37 -6.28 -1.64
N PRO A 41 10.90 -7.23 -2.45
CA PRO A 41 12.33 -7.56 -2.40
C PRO A 41 13.26 -6.37 -2.68
N VAL A 42 12.83 -5.41 -3.50
CA VAL A 42 13.61 -4.21 -3.82
C VAL A 42 13.73 -3.31 -2.59
N PHE A 43 12.60 -3.01 -1.95
CA PHE A 43 12.56 -2.15 -0.76
C PHE A 43 13.21 -2.80 0.45
N GLU A 44 12.97 -4.10 0.66
CA GLU A 44 13.62 -4.89 1.71
C GLU A 44 15.15 -4.84 1.57
N LYS A 45 15.67 -5.00 0.34
CA LYS A 45 17.11 -4.92 0.06
C LYS A 45 17.67 -3.53 0.33
N VAL A 46 16.94 -2.47 -0.03
CA VAL A 46 17.35 -1.07 0.21
C VAL A 46 17.46 -0.81 1.71
N LEU A 47 16.38 -1.07 2.46
CA LEU A 47 16.32 -0.87 3.91
C LEU A 47 17.39 -1.69 4.65
N ARG A 48 17.59 -2.95 4.27
CA ARG A 48 18.67 -3.80 4.80
C ARG A 48 20.05 -3.25 4.45
N GLY A 49 20.23 -2.77 3.23
CA GLY A 49 21.54 -2.37 2.69
C GLY A 49 22.14 -1.19 3.41
N HIS A 50 21.33 -0.16 3.70
CA HIS A 50 21.81 1.04 4.40
C HIS A 50 21.42 1.07 5.90
N GLY A 51 20.47 0.25 6.35
CA GLY A 51 20.06 0.16 7.76
C GLY A 51 19.45 1.45 8.33
N GLN A 52 18.92 2.31 7.46
CA GLN A 52 18.36 3.60 7.84
C GLN A 52 16.83 3.51 7.96
N ARG A 53 16.23 4.56 8.53
CA ARG A 53 14.78 4.62 8.74
C ARG A 53 13.98 4.84 7.46
N PHE A 54 14.53 5.58 6.51
CA PHE A 54 13.84 6.02 5.29
C PHE A 54 14.49 5.41 4.06
N LEU A 55 13.73 5.29 2.96
CA LEU A 55 14.19 4.68 1.72
C LEU A 55 15.30 5.47 1.03
N VAL A 56 15.32 6.80 1.17
CA VAL A 56 16.27 7.66 0.46
C VAL A 56 16.74 8.83 1.35
N GLY A 57 18.05 9.08 1.36
CA GLY A 57 18.62 10.31 1.94
C GLY A 57 18.45 10.47 3.46
N ASN A 58 18.10 9.39 4.17
CA ASN A 58 17.82 9.38 5.61
C ASN A 58 16.82 10.46 6.08
N GLN A 59 15.86 10.81 5.24
CA GLN A 59 14.78 11.73 5.55
C GLN A 59 13.48 11.27 4.91
N LEU A 60 12.34 11.67 5.49
CA LEU A 60 11.04 11.30 4.96
C LEU A 60 10.87 11.84 3.54
N SER A 61 10.47 10.97 2.63
CA SER A 61 10.25 11.28 1.22
C SER A 61 8.87 10.79 0.77
N LEU A 62 8.46 11.21 -0.43
CA LEU A 62 7.24 10.71 -1.06
C LEU A 62 7.26 9.18 -1.23
N ALA A 63 8.44 8.59 -1.47
CA ALA A 63 8.58 7.14 -1.62
C ALA A 63 8.15 6.40 -0.34
N ASP A 64 8.49 6.93 0.83
CA ASP A 64 8.13 6.31 2.11
C ASP A 64 6.61 6.36 2.34
N ILE A 65 5.98 7.48 1.98
CA ILE A 65 4.54 7.70 2.16
C ILE A 65 3.73 6.78 1.25
N ILE A 66 4.08 6.71 -0.04
CA ILE A 66 3.36 5.88 -1.00
C ILE A 66 3.59 4.39 -0.71
N LEU A 67 4.80 4.00 -0.30
CA LEU A 67 5.06 2.62 0.13
C LEU A 67 4.24 2.25 1.36
N LEU A 68 4.21 3.12 2.39
CA LEU A 68 3.38 2.89 3.57
C LEU A 68 1.90 2.73 3.20
N GLN A 69 1.35 3.67 2.41
CA GLN A 69 -0.04 3.62 1.98
C GLN A 69 -0.37 2.29 1.28
N THR A 70 0.52 1.85 0.38
CA THR A 70 0.33 0.64 -0.41
C THR A 70 0.42 -0.62 0.44
N ILE A 71 1.37 -0.67 1.40
CA ILE A 71 1.48 -1.78 2.35
C ILE A 71 0.22 -1.89 3.19
N LEU A 72 -0.23 -0.80 3.82
CA LEU A 72 -1.41 -0.82 4.69
C LEU A 72 -2.67 -1.24 3.92
N ALA A 73 -2.84 -0.78 2.68
CA ALA A 73 -3.97 -1.17 1.83
C ALA A 73 -3.89 -2.64 1.37
N LEU A 74 -2.69 -3.19 1.18
CA LEU A 74 -2.51 -4.63 0.91
C LEU A 74 -2.79 -5.48 2.15
N GLU A 75 -2.35 -5.06 3.34
CA GLU A 75 -2.60 -5.78 4.59
C GLU A 75 -4.08 -5.86 4.95
N GLU A 76 -4.88 -4.85 4.57
CA GLU A 76 -6.35 -4.88 4.68
C GLU A 76 -6.97 -6.05 3.86
N LYS A 77 -6.29 -6.55 2.80
CA LYS A 77 -6.73 -7.68 1.98
C LYS A 77 -5.95 -8.98 2.28
N ILE A 78 -4.68 -8.87 2.65
CA ILE A 78 -3.73 -9.96 2.82
C ILE A 78 -2.88 -9.69 4.08
N PRO A 79 -3.40 -10.02 5.28
CA PRO A 79 -2.80 -9.57 6.55
C PRO A 79 -1.37 -10.02 6.80
N ASN A 80 -0.91 -11.10 6.16
CA ASN A 80 0.42 -11.68 6.33
C ASN A 80 1.37 -11.41 5.15
N ILE A 81 1.06 -10.43 4.28
CA ILE A 81 1.85 -10.17 3.07
C ILE A 81 3.31 -9.79 3.36
N LEU A 82 3.59 -9.22 4.55
CA LEU A 82 4.93 -8.85 4.97
C LEU A 82 5.71 -9.95 5.71
N SER A 83 5.17 -11.15 5.92
CA SER A 83 5.79 -12.17 6.79
C SER A 83 7.23 -12.53 6.41
N ALA A 84 7.61 -12.45 5.13
CA ALA A 84 8.96 -12.72 4.65
C ALA A 84 9.88 -11.48 4.60
N PHE A 85 9.40 -10.31 5.02
CA PHE A 85 10.04 -9.01 4.84
C PHE A 85 10.19 -8.24 6.18
N PRO A 86 11.09 -8.69 7.06
CA PRO A 86 11.24 -8.10 8.41
C PRO A 86 11.61 -6.62 8.40
N HIS A 87 12.41 -6.14 7.44
CA HIS A 87 12.77 -4.71 7.39
C HIS A 87 11.58 -3.86 6.94
N LEU A 88 10.72 -4.37 6.05
CA LEU A 88 9.45 -3.72 5.71
C LEU A 88 8.46 -3.70 6.87
N GLN A 89 8.41 -4.74 7.71
CA GLN A 89 7.61 -4.71 8.94
C GLN A 89 8.11 -3.60 9.89
N GLU A 90 9.42 -3.55 10.14
CA GLU A 90 10.02 -2.53 11.00
C GLU A 90 9.82 -1.12 10.43
N PHE A 91 10.02 -0.96 9.11
CA PHE A 91 9.75 0.28 8.39
C PHE A 91 8.30 0.74 8.58
N THR A 92 7.33 -0.15 8.37
CA THR A 92 5.90 0.16 8.48
C THR A 92 5.56 0.67 9.88
N VAL A 93 6.10 0.04 10.93
CA VAL A 93 5.94 0.50 12.32
C VAL A 93 6.60 1.87 12.54
N LYS A 94 7.84 2.06 12.08
CA LYS A 94 8.58 3.31 12.27
C LYS A 94 7.93 4.49 11.55
N ILE A 95 7.46 4.31 10.32
CA ILE A 95 6.83 5.38 9.54
C ILE A 95 5.42 5.67 10.08
N SER A 96 4.64 4.65 10.42
CA SER A 96 3.30 4.83 11.01
C SER A 96 3.32 5.62 12.33
N ASN A 97 4.41 5.52 13.10
CA ASN A 97 4.58 6.25 14.36
C ASN A 97 5.09 7.70 14.23
N ILE A 98 5.33 8.21 13.01
CA ILE A 98 5.60 9.64 12.82
C ILE A 98 4.35 10.43 13.25
N PRO A 99 4.44 11.45 14.13
CA PRO A 99 3.26 12.04 14.76
C PRO A 99 2.15 12.48 13.81
N THR A 100 2.49 13.07 12.66
CA THR A 100 1.54 13.50 11.64
C THR A 100 0.86 12.31 10.93
N ILE A 101 1.61 11.24 10.66
CA ILE A 101 1.11 10.01 10.05
C ILE A 101 0.26 9.24 11.05
N LYS A 102 0.72 9.09 12.29
CA LYS A 102 -0.04 8.46 13.37
C LYS A 102 -1.40 9.13 13.57
N LYS A 103 -1.42 10.46 13.67
CA LYS A 103 -2.65 11.25 13.76
C LYS A 103 -3.56 11.07 12.53
N PHE A 104 -2.98 10.80 11.36
CA PHE A 104 -3.76 10.51 10.15
C PHE A 104 -4.33 9.07 10.14
N LEU A 105 -3.67 8.12 10.78
CA LEU A 105 -4.16 6.74 10.91
C LEU A 105 -5.19 6.56 12.04
N GLU A 106 -5.21 7.48 13.02
CA GLU A 106 -6.18 7.48 14.11
C GLU A 106 -7.62 7.79 13.64
N PRO A 107 -8.65 7.29 14.35
CA PRO A 107 -10.04 7.62 14.07
C PRO A 107 -10.31 9.13 14.10
N GLY A 108 -11.22 9.59 13.24
CA GLY A 108 -11.57 11.01 13.13
C GLY A 108 -10.67 11.82 12.19
N SER A 109 -9.63 11.20 11.61
CA SER A 109 -8.86 11.81 10.52
C SER A 109 -9.67 11.85 9.20
N LYS A 110 -9.09 12.43 8.16
CA LYS A 110 -9.66 12.44 6.81
C LYS A 110 -9.30 11.20 5.97
N LYS A 111 -8.58 10.20 6.53
CA LYS A 111 -8.32 8.91 5.87
C LYS A 111 -9.66 8.29 5.50
N LYS A 112 -9.78 7.82 4.26
CA LYS A 112 -10.99 7.14 3.80
C LYS A 112 -10.92 5.64 4.15
N PRO A 113 -12.06 5.01 4.43
CA PRO A 113 -12.13 3.56 4.54
C PRO A 113 -11.89 2.90 3.17
N PRO A 114 -11.67 1.57 3.13
CA PRO A 114 -11.74 0.80 1.89
C PRO A 114 -13.04 1.09 1.13
N PRO A 115 -13.02 1.15 -0.21
CA PRO A 115 -14.21 1.33 -1.02
C PRO A 115 -15.27 0.26 -0.75
N ASP A 116 -16.50 0.70 -0.47
CA ASP A 116 -17.68 -0.15 -0.35
C ASP A 116 -18.54 -0.09 -1.63
N ASP A 117 -19.61 -0.89 -1.67
CA ASP A 117 -20.52 -0.96 -2.82
C ASP A 117 -21.21 0.39 -3.09
N ILE A 118 -21.46 1.19 -2.05
CA ILE A 118 -22.06 2.52 -2.16
C ILE A 118 -21.11 3.45 -2.91
N TYR A 119 -19.84 3.48 -2.51
CA TYR A 119 -18.80 4.25 -3.19
C TYR A 119 -18.62 3.81 -4.64
N VAL A 120 -18.51 2.49 -4.88
CA VAL A 120 -18.33 1.94 -6.24
C VAL A 120 -19.48 2.37 -7.15
N ARG A 121 -20.73 2.23 -6.69
CA ARG A 121 -21.92 2.68 -7.45
C ARG A 121 -21.91 4.18 -7.70
N THR A 122 -21.50 4.98 -6.72
CA THR A 122 -21.41 6.44 -6.85
C THR A 122 -20.40 6.84 -7.92
N VAL A 123 -19.23 6.20 -7.94
CA VAL A 123 -18.20 6.45 -8.97
C VAL A 123 -18.72 6.11 -10.36
N TYR A 124 -19.40 4.95 -10.54
CA TYR A 124 -20.01 4.61 -11.82
C TYR A 124 -21.04 5.65 -12.27
N ASN A 125 -21.94 6.10 -11.39
CA ASN A 125 -22.95 7.11 -11.72
C ASN A 125 -22.34 8.47 -12.13
N ILE A 126 -21.18 8.84 -11.60
CA ILE A 126 -20.54 10.14 -11.88
C ILE A 126 -19.71 10.07 -13.17
N PHE A 127 -18.92 9.01 -13.35
CA PHE A 127 -17.89 8.95 -14.39
C PHE A 127 -18.24 8.05 -15.57
N MET A 128 -19.29 7.23 -15.48
CA MET A 128 -19.81 6.39 -16.56
C MET A 128 -21.34 6.55 -16.69
N PRO A 129 -21.81 7.73 -17.14
CA PRO A 129 -23.23 8.05 -17.27
C PRO A 129 -23.94 7.23 -18.36
#